data_AF-A0A932S3X9-F1
#
_entry.id   AF-A0A932S3X9-F1
#
_cell.length_a   1.000
_cell.length_b   1.000
_cell.length_c   1.000
_cell.angle_alpha   90.00
_cell.angle_beta   90.00
_cell.angle_gamma   90.00
#
_symmetry.space_group_name_H-M   'P 1'
#
loop_
_entity.id
_entity.type
_entity.pdbx_description
1 polymer ?
#
loop_
_entity_poly.entity_id
_entity_poly.type
_entity_poly.pdbx_seq_one_letter_code
_entity_poly.pdbx_strand_id
1 'polypeptide(L)'
;MAKVKQVYGDRLRVNWKNFALEEINKKQSPEWHVWDQPDDYPSRSLPAFRAAEAARRQGPQAYDRMHFELLEGRHERRRDFRDASHIEEMAQRAGLDLPRFRRDVADRSLLQRVASDHIEAVTKYGVFGTPTFHFPGAQPFFMRIKPLDDAQANARTFESLYSVFVAQDNIDEVKRPHLPQG
;
A
#
# COMPACT_ATOMS: atom_id res chain seq x y z
N MET A 1 -5.54 8.97 2.26
CA MET A 1 -6.61 8.69 1.29
C MET A 1 -7.97 8.42 1.93
N ALA A 2 -8.08 7.71 3.06
CA ALA A 2 -9.37 7.51 3.76
C ALA A 2 -10.18 8.80 3.97
N LYS A 3 -9.55 9.85 4.53
CA LYS A 3 -10.20 11.17 4.75
C LYS A 3 -10.59 11.90 3.46
N VAL A 4 -9.81 11.76 2.40
CA VAL A 4 -10.14 12.35 1.08
C VAL A 4 -11.35 11.62 0.48
N LYS A 5 -11.42 10.29 0.61
CA LYS A 5 -12.55 9.48 0.13
C LYS A 5 -13.88 9.86 0.80
N GLN A 6 -13.86 10.36 2.04
CA GLN A 6 -15.07 10.88 2.72
C GLN A 6 -15.67 12.10 2.00
N VAL A 7 -14.85 12.92 1.33
CA VAL A 7 -15.30 14.12 0.61
C VAL A 7 -15.75 13.79 -0.82
N TYR A 8 -15.00 12.92 -1.51
CA TYR A 8 -15.26 12.62 -2.92
C TYR A 8 -16.20 11.44 -3.15
N GLY A 9 -16.35 10.55 -2.17
CA GLY A 9 -17.11 9.31 -2.30
C GLY A 9 -16.67 8.53 -3.53
N ASP A 10 -17.63 8.10 -4.34
CA ASP A 10 -17.40 7.30 -5.55
C ASP A 10 -16.75 8.08 -6.72
N ARG A 11 -16.65 9.41 -6.61
CA ARG A 11 -15.93 10.24 -7.60
C ARG A 11 -14.43 10.01 -7.54
N LEU A 12 -13.90 9.55 -6.40
CA LEU A 12 -12.49 9.18 -6.25
C LEU A 12 -12.35 7.65 -6.26
N ARG A 13 -11.83 7.13 -7.37
CA ARG A 13 -11.47 5.72 -7.49
C ARG A 13 -9.99 5.54 -7.18
N VAL A 14 -9.68 4.87 -6.08
CA VAL A 14 -8.30 4.50 -5.72
C VAL A 14 -8.06 3.06 -6.12
N ASN A 15 -7.02 2.83 -6.92
CA ASN A 15 -6.54 1.49 -7.23
C ASN A 15 -5.24 1.20 -6.48
N TRP A 16 -5.33 0.41 -5.42
CA TRP A 16 -4.16 0.03 -4.62
C TRP A 16 -3.36 -1.07 -5.31
N LYS A 17 -2.05 -0.81 -5.45
CA LYS A 17 -1.04 -1.70 -6.03
C LYS A 17 -0.02 -2.09 -4.97
N ASN A 18 0.39 -3.35 -4.99
CA ASN A 18 1.40 -3.85 -4.05
C ASN A 18 2.80 -3.35 -4.42
N PHE A 19 3.61 -2.99 -3.43
CA PHE A 19 5.01 -2.65 -3.62
C PHE A 19 5.84 -3.09 -2.40
N ALA A 20 6.66 -4.14 -2.58
CA ALA A 20 7.47 -4.70 -1.51
C ALA A 20 8.77 -3.91 -1.31
N LEU A 21 8.89 -3.21 -0.17
CA LEU A 21 10.14 -2.54 0.20
C LEU A 21 11.30 -3.52 0.45
N GLU A 22 11.00 -4.74 0.89
CA GLU A 22 11.98 -5.81 1.06
C GLU A 22 12.59 -6.26 -0.27
N GLU A 23 11.80 -6.22 -1.34
CA GLU A 23 12.22 -6.59 -2.70
C GLU A 23 13.09 -5.51 -3.34
N ILE A 24 12.65 -4.24 -3.29
CA ILE A 24 13.40 -3.14 -3.94
C ILE A 24 14.71 -2.83 -3.22
N ASN A 25 14.78 -3.09 -1.91
CA ASN A 25 15.97 -2.88 -1.09
C ASN A 25 16.78 -4.17 -0.88
N LYS A 26 16.51 -5.23 -1.64
CA LYS A 26 17.22 -6.51 -1.51
C LYS A 26 18.72 -6.33 -1.75
N LYS A 27 19.53 -7.06 -0.99
CA LYS A 27 20.99 -7.18 -1.18
C LYS A 27 21.39 -8.53 -1.77
N GLN A 28 20.40 -9.39 -1.99
CA GLN A 28 20.53 -10.70 -2.59
C GLN A 28 20.74 -10.58 -4.10
N SER A 29 20.94 -11.71 -4.77
CA SER A 29 21.11 -11.74 -6.22
C SER A 29 19.86 -11.25 -6.96
N PRO A 30 19.97 -10.85 -8.25
CA PRO A 30 18.82 -10.42 -9.04
C PRO A 30 17.70 -11.45 -9.16
N GLU A 31 18.03 -12.74 -9.11
CA GLU A 31 17.10 -13.88 -9.18
C GLU A 31 16.39 -14.16 -7.85
N TRP A 32 16.86 -13.56 -6.76
CA TRP A 32 16.17 -13.67 -5.48
C TRP A 32 14.98 -12.72 -5.46
N HIS A 33 13.81 -13.25 -5.13
CA HIS A 33 12.61 -12.48 -4.93
C HIS A 33 11.91 -12.83 -3.63
N VAL A 34 11.38 -11.82 -2.94
CA VAL A 34 10.67 -11.99 -1.67
C VAL A 34 9.44 -12.90 -1.82
N TRP A 35 8.74 -12.84 -2.96
CA TRP A 35 7.55 -13.66 -3.22
C TRP A 35 7.87 -15.13 -3.57
N ASP A 36 9.12 -15.45 -3.86
CA ASP A 36 9.54 -16.84 -4.14
C ASP A 36 10.00 -17.57 -2.88
N GLN A 37 10.11 -16.87 -1.74
CA GLN A 37 10.61 -17.45 -0.50
C GLN A 37 9.62 -18.48 0.10
N PRO A 38 10.11 -19.50 0.82
CA PRO A 38 9.26 -20.48 1.50
C PRO A 38 8.42 -19.83 2.61
N ASP A 39 7.37 -20.51 3.07
CA ASP A 39 6.42 -19.94 4.05
C ASP A 39 7.02 -19.68 5.44
N ASP A 40 8.11 -20.36 5.78
CA ASP A 40 8.87 -20.17 7.02
C ASP A 40 9.91 -19.03 6.92
N TYR A 41 10.06 -18.41 5.75
CA TYR A 41 10.90 -17.22 5.60
C TYR A 41 10.34 -16.05 6.42
N PRO A 42 11.14 -15.40 7.29
CA PRO A 42 10.66 -14.41 8.25
C PRO A 42 10.44 -13.02 7.62
N SER A 43 9.70 -12.95 6.50
CA SER A 43 9.38 -11.70 5.82
C SER A 43 8.57 -10.77 6.72
N ARG A 44 8.92 -9.49 6.69
CA ARG A 44 8.21 -8.43 7.42
C ARG A 44 7.01 -7.87 6.66
N SER A 45 6.78 -8.32 5.42
CA SER A 45 5.84 -7.70 4.48
C SER A 45 4.88 -8.69 3.82
N LEU A 46 5.33 -9.91 3.49
CA LEU A 46 4.48 -10.91 2.81
C LEU A 46 3.18 -11.26 3.54
N PRO A 47 3.15 -11.44 4.88
CA PRO A 47 1.91 -11.78 5.56
C PRO A 47 0.81 -10.73 5.35
N ALA A 48 1.18 -9.44 5.37
CA ALA A 48 0.23 -8.36 5.12
C ALA A 48 -0.22 -8.29 3.67
N PHE A 49 0.67 -8.55 2.71
CA PHE A 49 0.28 -8.59 1.30
C PHE A 49 -0.71 -9.74 1.02
N ARG A 50 -0.44 -10.94 1.55
CA ARG A 50 -1.38 -12.07 1.44
C ARG A 50 -2.71 -11.74 2.10
N ALA A 51 -2.70 -11.13 3.27
CA ALA A 51 -3.91 -10.74 3.97
C ALA A 51 -4.75 -9.73 3.16
N ALA A 52 -4.12 -8.71 2.58
CA ALA A 52 -4.80 -7.75 1.72
C ALA A 52 -5.38 -8.43 0.47
N GLU A 53 -4.63 -9.30 -0.20
CA GLU A 53 -5.10 -9.98 -1.42
C GLU A 53 -6.15 -11.06 -1.15
N ALA A 54 -6.11 -11.71 0.02
CA ALA A 54 -7.19 -12.57 0.49
C ALA A 54 -8.48 -11.77 0.72
N ALA A 55 -8.38 -10.58 1.32
CA ALA A 55 -9.52 -9.67 1.44
C ALA A 55 -10.03 -9.20 0.07
N ARG A 56 -9.14 -9.01 -0.92
CA ARG A 56 -9.53 -8.67 -2.30
C ARG A 56 -10.44 -9.72 -2.93
N ARG A 57 -10.26 -11.01 -2.62
CA ARG A 57 -11.16 -12.08 -3.08
C ARG A 57 -12.58 -11.92 -2.56
N GLN A 58 -12.78 -11.24 -1.43
CA GLN A 58 -14.09 -10.90 -0.87
C GLN A 58 -14.68 -9.59 -1.45
N GLY A 59 -13.96 -8.93 -2.36
CA GLY A 59 -14.42 -7.74 -3.08
C GLY A 59 -13.64 -6.46 -2.72
N PRO A 60 -13.84 -5.38 -3.50
CA PRO A 60 -13.06 -4.15 -3.37
C PRO A 60 -13.28 -3.42 -2.04
N GLN A 61 -14.49 -3.46 -1.48
CA GLN A 61 -14.76 -2.85 -0.18
C GLN A 61 -14.10 -3.61 0.98
N ALA A 62 -14.06 -4.94 0.90
CA ALA A 62 -13.35 -5.78 1.86
C ALA A 62 -11.84 -5.53 1.80
N TYR A 63 -11.29 -5.40 0.59
CA TYR A 63 -9.91 -4.97 0.40
C TYR A 63 -9.62 -3.62 1.07
N ASP A 64 -10.44 -2.59 0.79
CA ASP A 64 -10.23 -1.25 1.35
C ASP A 64 -10.21 -1.28 2.88
N ARG A 65 -11.18 -1.95 3.52
CA ARG A 65 -11.24 -2.06 4.99
C ARG A 65 -10.02 -2.79 5.53
N MET A 66 -9.64 -3.92 4.94
CA MET A 66 -8.45 -4.66 5.37
C MET A 66 -7.16 -3.87 5.17
N HIS A 67 -7.03 -3.16 4.03
CA HIS A 67 -5.87 -2.34 3.74
C HIS A 67 -5.68 -1.22 4.77
N PHE A 68 -6.75 -0.53 5.17
CA PHE A 68 -6.67 0.47 6.22
C PHE A 68 -6.36 -0.14 7.60
N GLU A 69 -6.96 -1.27 7.97
CA GLU A 69 -6.63 -1.97 9.22
C GLU A 69 -5.16 -2.41 9.29
N LEU A 70 -4.58 -2.84 8.16
CA LEU A 70 -3.15 -3.13 8.05
C LEU A 70 -2.29 -1.86 8.17
N LEU A 71 -2.65 -0.76 7.51
CA LEU A 71 -1.89 0.49 7.62
C LEU A 71 -1.86 1.02 9.07
N GLU A 72 -3.02 1.10 9.72
CA GLU A 72 -3.10 1.51 11.12
C GLU A 72 -2.44 0.49 12.06
N GLY A 73 -2.61 -0.80 11.77
CA GLY A 73 -1.96 -1.89 12.50
C GLY A 73 -0.45 -1.73 12.55
N ARG A 74 0.18 -1.37 11.41
CA ARG A 74 1.62 -1.16 11.32
C ARG A 74 2.07 0.16 11.95
N HIS A 75 1.39 1.27 11.62
CA HIS A 75 1.90 2.61 11.89
C HIS A 75 1.45 3.19 13.23
N GLU A 76 0.26 2.84 13.70
CA GLU A 76 -0.31 3.37 14.94
C GLU A 76 -0.20 2.35 16.07
N ARG A 77 -0.56 1.10 15.78
CA ARG A 77 -0.61 0.01 16.78
C ARG A 77 0.67 -0.81 16.88
N ARG A 78 1.64 -0.57 15.98
CA ARG A 78 2.96 -1.24 15.94
C ARG A 78 2.88 -2.78 15.96
N ARG A 79 1.85 -3.35 15.32
CA ARG A 79 1.67 -4.81 15.22
C ARG A 79 2.77 -5.45 14.38
N ASP A 80 3.23 -6.61 14.83
CA ASP A 80 4.11 -7.47 14.06
C ASP A 80 3.30 -8.42 13.20
N PHE A 81 3.39 -8.26 11.88
CA PHE A 81 2.63 -9.06 10.92
C PHE A 81 3.16 -10.48 10.73
N ARG A 82 4.29 -10.82 11.32
CA ARG A 82 4.78 -12.20 11.38
C ARG A 82 3.96 -13.04 12.35
N ASP A 83 3.27 -12.40 13.30
CA ASP A 83 2.30 -13.06 14.15
C ASP A 83 0.94 -13.10 13.44
N ALA A 84 0.51 -14.32 13.09
CA ALA A 84 -0.75 -14.56 12.41
C ALA A 84 -1.97 -14.07 13.22
N SER A 85 -1.88 -14.05 14.56
CA SER A 85 -2.99 -13.58 15.40
C SER A 85 -3.28 -12.09 15.21
N HIS A 86 -2.24 -11.28 14.96
CA HIS A 86 -2.43 -9.86 14.62
C HIS A 86 -3.15 -9.71 13.28
N ILE A 87 -2.75 -10.48 12.25
CA ILE A 87 -3.40 -10.47 10.94
C ILE A 87 -4.88 -10.84 11.06
N GLU A 88 -5.19 -11.85 11.87
CA GLU A 88 -6.56 -12.27 12.12
C GLU A 88 -7.38 -11.23 12.90
N GLU A 89 -6.80 -10.56 13.90
CA GLU A 89 -7.41 -9.40 14.60
C GLU A 89 -7.82 -8.31 13.59
N MET A 90 -6.93 -7.96 12.65
CA MET A 90 -7.21 -6.95 11.63
C MET A 90 -8.28 -7.41 10.64
N ALA A 91 -8.28 -8.68 10.23
CA ALA A 91 -9.33 -9.25 9.39
C ALA A 91 -10.70 -9.22 10.08
N GLN A 92 -10.74 -9.49 11.39
CA GLN A 92 -11.96 -9.40 12.20
C GLN A 92 -12.46 -7.96 12.28
N ARG A 93 -11.59 -6.99 12.58
CA ARG A 93 -11.93 -5.57 12.63
C ARG A 93 -12.40 -5.02 11.29
N ALA A 94 -11.81 -5.50 10.19
CA ALA A 94 -12.24 -5.19 8.83
C ALA A 94 -13.60 -5.85 8.46
N GLY A 95 -14.19 -6.66 9.33
CA GLY A 95 -15.48 -7.31 9.09
C GLY A 95 -15.43 -8.27 7.91
N LEU A 96 -14.34 -9.02 7.77
CA LEU A 96 -14.22 -10.05 6.73
C LEU A 96 -14.96 -11.33 7.14
N ASP A 97 -15.34 -12.13 6.14
CA ASP A 97 -15.70 -13.53 6.37
C ASP A 97 -14.42 -14.28 6.80
N LEU A 98 -14.30 -14.53 8.11
CA LEU A 98 -13.11 -15.14 8.71
C LEU A 98 -12.87 -16.59 8.25
N PRO A 99 -13.88 -17.49 8.22
CA PRO A 99 -13.71 -18.82 7.63
C PRO A 99 -13.13 -18.79 6.21
N ARG A 100 -13.68 -17.93 5.34
CA ARG A 100 -13.15 -17.74 3.99
C ARG A 100 -11.74 -17.15 3.99
N PHE A 101 -11.51 -16.12 4.80
CA PHE A 101 -10.21 -15.45 4.89
C PHE A 101 -9.09 -16.41 5.31
N ARG A 102 -9.31 -17.23 6.34
CA ARG A 102 -8.32 -18.22 6.82
C ARG A 102 -7.93 -19.22 5.73
N ARG A 103 -8.88 -19.66 4.91
CA ARG A 103 -8.60 -20.52 3.75
C ARG A 103 -7.82 -19.76 2.68
N ASP A 104 -8.30 -18.57 2.32
CA ASP A 104 -7.76 -17.82 1.18
C ASP A 104 -6.34 -17.27 1.48
N VAL A 105 -6.04 -16.85 2.72
CA VAL A 105 -4.72 -16.27 3.08
C VAL A 105 -3.57 -17.29 3.05
N ALA A 106 -3.87 -18.59 3.15
CA ALA A 106 -2.91 -19.67 3.01
C ALA A 106 -2.55 -19.97 1.53
N ASP A 107 -3.29 -19.42 0.58
CA ASP A 107 -3.06 -19.66 -0.84
C ASP A 107 -1.86 -18.87 -1.35
N ARG A 108 -0.77 -19.58 -1.67
CA ARG A 108 0.47 -18.98 -2.19
C ARG A 108 0.28 -18.25 -3.52
N SER A 109 -0.74 -18.59 -4.32
CA SER A 109 -1.00 -17.91 -5.61
C SER A 109 -1.30 -16.41 -5.44
N LEU A 110 -1.72 -15.96 -4.24
CA LEU A 110 -1.86 -14.54 -3.92
C LEU A 110 -0.57 -13.74 -4.16
N LEU A 111 0.60 -14.38 -3.99
CA LEU A 111 1.90 -13.73 -4.19
C LEU A 111 2.18 -13.39 -5.66
N GLN A 112 1.54 -14.05 -6.62
CA GLN A 112 1.70 -13.71 -8.04
C GLN A 112 1.23 -12.29 -8.34
N ARG A 113 0.17 -11.82 -7.66
CA ARG A 113 -0.29 -10.44 -7.80
C ARG A 113 0.68 -9.45 -7.16
N VAL A 114 1.28 -9.81 -6.02
CA VAL A 114 2.30 -8.99 -5.35
C VAL A 114 3.50 -8.79 -6.26
N ALA A 115 3.99 -9.88 -6.88
CA ALA A 115 5.06 -9.86 -7.86
C ALA A 115 4.69 -9.00 -9.07
N SER A 116 3.53 -9.26 -9.69
CA SER A 116 3.09 -8.55 -10.89
C SER A 116 2.92 -7.06 -10.67
N ASP A 117 2.28 -6.65 -9.56
CA ASP A 117 2.10 -5.22 -9.23
C ASP A 117 3.46 -4.55 -8.97
N HIS A 118 4.37 -5.21 -8.26
CA HIS A 118 5.69 -4.66 -7.97
C HIS A 118 6.55 -4.52 -9.23
N ILE A 119 6.59 -5.56 -10.08
CA ILE A 119 7.33 -5.54 -11.35
C ILE A 119 6.79 -4.43 -12.25
N GLU A 120 5.48 -4.29 -12.37
CA GLU A 120 4.87 -3.19 -13.12
C GLU A 120 5.29 -1.83 -12.55
N ALA A 121 5.22 -1.65 -11.23
CA ALA A 121 5.61 -0.41 -10.57
C ALA A 121 7.07 -0.02 -10.86
N VAL A 122 8.00 -0.97 -10.81
CA VAL A 122 9.43 -0.69 -11.07
C VAL A 122 9.68 -0.46 -12.56
N THR A 123 9.26 -1.39 -13.41
CA THR A 123 9.69 -1.42 -14.83
C THR A 123 8.96 -0.40 -15.71
N LYS A 124 7.68 -0.15 -15.43
CA LYS A 124 6.85 0.75 -16.25
C LYS A 124 6.75 2.15 -15.65
N TYR A 125 6.79 2.23 -14.32
CA TYR A 125 6.51 3.47 -13.59
C TYR A 125 7.72 4.01 -12.82
N GLY A 126 8.89 3.34 -12.86
CA GLY A 126 10.10 3.82 -12.18
C GLY A 126 9.95 3.96 -10.66
N VAL A 127 8.99 3.27 -10.05
CA VAL A 127 8.70 3.40 -8.62
C VAL A 127 9.85 2.81 -7.81
N PHE A 128 10.43 3.63 -6.95
CA PHE A 128 11.55 3.25 -6.08
C PHE A 128 11.16 3.19 -4.59
N GLY A 129 9.94 3.60 -4.22
CA GLY A 129 9.54 3.72 -2.83
C GLY A 129 8.05 3.99 -2.62
N THR A 130 7.65 4.06 -1.35
CA THR A 130 6.25 4.22 -0.94
C THR A 130 6.08 5.38 0.05
N PRO A 131 4.96 6.13 0.00
CA PRO A 131 3.90 6.01 -1.02
C PRO A 131 4.29 6.70 -2.32
N THR A 132 3.88 6.11 -3.44
CA THR A 132 3.96 6.72 -4.78
C THR A 132 2.56 6.78 -5.35
N PHE A 133 2.20 7.90 -5.96
CA PHE A 133 0.91 8.15 -6.57
C PHE A 133 1.06 8.24 -8.07
N HIS A 134 0.03 7.84 -8.81
CA HIS A 134 0.00 7.94 -10.26
C HIS A 134 -1.42 8.31 -10.69
N PHE A 135 -1.54 9.38 -11.47
CA PHE A 135 -2.78 9.80 -12.10
C PHE A 135 -2.73 9.49 -13.59
N PRO A 136 -3.86 9.17 -14.24
CA PRO A 136 -3.90 8.98 -15.68
C PRO A 136 -3.31 10.18 -16.43
N GLY A 137 -2.35 9.94 -17.31
CA GLY A 137 -1.71 10.98 -18.13
C GLY A 137 -0.58 11.75 -17.45
N ALA A 138 -0.26 11.44 -16.18
CA ALA A 138 0.83 12.08 -15.44
C ALA A 138 1.94 11.07 -15.09
N GLN A 139 3.16 11.58 -14.88
CA GLN A 139 4.24 10.76 -14.34
C GLN A 139 3.96 10.37 -12.87
N PRO A 140 4.38 9.18 -12.42
CA PRO A 140 4.31 8.80 -11.00
C PRO A 140 5.11 9.75 -10.12
N PHE A 141 4.59 10.07 -8.94
CA PHE A 141 5.28 10.96 -7.99
C PHE A 141 5.28 10.37 -6.58
N PHE A 142 6.47 10.42 -5.96
CA PHE A 142 6.67 10.03 -4.56
C PHE A 142 6.42 11.23 -3.65
N MET A 143 5.60 11.05 -2.61
CA MET A 143 5.38 12.11 -1.63
C MET A 143 5.04 11.59 -0.25
N ARG A 144 5.74 12.09 0.77
CA ARG A 144 5.36 11.89 2.18
C ARG A 144 4.48 13.05 2.65
N ILE A 145 3.25 12.73 3.01
CA ILE A 145 2.26 13.69 3.54
C ILE A 145 1.87 13.23 4.93
N LYS A 146 1.79 14.17 5.88
CA LYS A 146 1.15 13.91 7.17
C LYS A 146 -0.35 14.20 7.01
N PRO A 147 -1.24 13.21 7.26
CA PRO A 147 -2.67 13.48 7.18
C PRO A 147 -3.07 14.50 8.24
N LEU A 148 -4.04 15.35 7.91
CA LEU A 148 -4.67 16.28 8.86
C LEU A 148 -5.91 15.64 9.49
N ASP A 149 -6.43 16.21 10.57
CA ASP A 149 -7.68 15.73 11.18
C ASP A 149 -8.91 16.05 10.35
N ASP A 150 -8.95 17.24 9.77
CA ASP A 150 -10.04 17.74 8.92
C ASP A 150 -10.01 17.09 7.52
N ALA A 151 -11.11 16.42 7.13
CA ALA A 151 -11.27 15.78 5.84
C ALA A 151 -11.26 16.77 4.66
N GLN A 152 -11.87 17.94 4.81
CA GLN A 152 -11.86 19.01 3.81
C GLN A 152 -10.46 19.61 3.65
N ALA A 153 -9.69 19.74 4.73
CA ALA A 153 -8.30 20.17 4.64
C ALA A 153 -7.45 19.15 3.88
N ASN A 154 -7.62 17.85 4.14
CA ASN A 154 -6.95 16.79 3.36
C ASN A 154 -7.36 16.82 1.87
N ALA A 155 -8.65 17.06 1.58
CA ALA A 155 -9.14 17.20 0.21
C ALA A 155 -8.50 18.39 -0.51
N ARG A 156 -8.42 19.56 0.14
CA ARG A 156 -7.72 20.73 -0.43
C ARG A 156 -6.24 20.44 -0.70
N THR A 157 -5.55 19.77 0.22
CA THR A 157 -4.16 19.34 -0.02
C THR A 157 -4.07 18.41 -1.22
N PHE A 158 -4.96 17.42 -1.33
CA PHE A 158 -4.99 16.51 -2.48
C PHE A 158 -5.17 17.25 -3.81
N GLU A 159 -6.09 18.22 -3.88
CA GLU A 159 -6.31 19.04 -5.09
C GLU A 159 -5.11 19.89 -5.48
N SER A 160 -4.41 20.48 -4.50
CA SER A 160 -3.15 21.19 -4.75
C SER A 160 -2.09 20.27 -5.34
N LEU A 161 -1.96 19.05 -4.82
CA LEU A 161 -1.01 18.08 -5.31
C LEU A 161 -1.37 17.58 -6.72
N TYR A 162 -2.64 17.31 -6.96
CA TYR A 162 -3.13 16.96 -8.30
C TYR A 162 -2.78 18.07 -9.30
N SER A 163 -3.03 19.33 -8.95
CA SER A 163 -2.70 20.48 -9.81
C SER A 163 -1.21 20.56 -10.12
N VAL A 164 -0.34 20.36 -9.14
CA VAL A 164 1.12 20.41 -9.34
C VAL A 164 1.59 19.26 -10.23
N PHE A 165 1.21 18.01 -9.95
CA PHE A 165 1.79 16.85 -10.63
C PHE A 165 1.12 16.45 -11.94
N VAL A 166 -0.11 16.91 -12.17
CA VAL A 166 -0.84 16.61 -13.42
C VAL A 166 -0.81 17.78 -14.39
N ALA A 167 -0.87 19.02 -13.90
CA ALA A 167 -0.97 20.18 -14.79
C ALA A 167 0.38 20.86 -15.09
N GLN A 168 1.47 20.48 -14.42
CA GLN A 168 2.80 21.08 -14.62
C GLN A 168 3.81 19.99 -14.98
N ASP A 169 4.25 19.96 -16.24
CA ASP A 169 5.22 19.00 -16.76
C ASP A 169 6.68 19.48 -16.63
N ASN A 170 6.88 20.70 -16.12
CA ASN A 170 8.17 21.35 -15.95
C ASN A 170 8.73 21.27 -14.51
N ILE A 171 8.10 20.48 -13.63
CA ILE A 171 8.52 20.30 -12.24
C ILE A 171 9.03 18.86 -12.06
N ASP A 172 10.35 18.70 -12.03
CA ASP A 172 10.97 17.38 -11.83
C ASP A 172 11.00 16.96 -10.35
N GLU A 173 11.31 17.87 -9.44
CA GLU A 173 11.49 17.53 -8.03
C GLU A 173 11.17 18.69 -7.07
N VAL A 174 10.39 18.39 -6.02
CA VAL A 174 10.19 19.29 -4.87
C VAL A 174 10.58 18.55 -3.60
N LYS A 175 11.68 18.98 -2.96
CA LYS A 175 12.13 18.44 -1.67
C LYS A 175 11.99 19.47 -0.56
N ARG A 176 11.45 19.02 0.57
CA ARG A 176 11.51 19.77 1.84
C ARG A 176 12.65 19.18 2.70
N PRO A 177 13.75 19.92 2.95
CA PRO A 177 14.82 19.43 3.79
C PRO A 177 14.30 19.20 5.22
N HIS A 178 14.82 18.17 5.88
CA HIS A 178 14.57 17.92 7.29
C HIS A 178 15.93 17.88 7.99
N LEU A 179 16.05 18.58 9.12
CA LEU A 179 17.23 18.47 9.96
C LEU A 179 17.30 17.06 10.56
N PRO A 180 18.50 16.47 10.74
CA PRO A 180 18.65 15.24 11.50
C PRO A 180 18.01 15.41 12.87
N GLN A 181 17.13 14.49 13.26
CA GLN A 181 16.72 14.40 14.66
C GLN A 181 17.92 13.81 15.40
N GLY A 182 18.55 14.62 16.25
CA GLY A 182 19.65 14.21 17.12
C GLY A 182 19.21 13.20 18.17
#